data_AF-A0A3P7J3C8-F1
#
_entry.id   AF-A0A3P7J3C8-F1
#
_cell.length_a   1.000
_cell.length_b   1.000
_cell.length_c   1.000
_cell.angle_alpha   90.00
_cell.angle_beta   90.00
_cell.angle_gamma   90.00
#
_symmetry.space_group_name_H-M   'P 1'
#
loop_
_entity.id
_entity.type
_entity.pdbx_description
1 polymer ?
#
loop_
_entity_poly.entity_id
_entity_poly.type
_entity_poly.pdbx_seq_one_letter_code
_entity_poly.pdbx_strand_id
1 'polypeptide(L)'
;MQDLTIGFEAETFCPKQDLYLSPLARIEITIKLPKFTIPGQSISNWDLMERLKKGIAPLEFASIRVTESSLEGVTLEADLVVKILESLTVKVSGFSDPVRVRVAEAKYEFPRRHDWDLFFMKNKLDESKPGERPDTIYLEKIPIKWFAVSAFLICLLISLF
;
A
#
# COMPACT_ATOMS: atom_id res chain seq x y z
N MET A 1 17.60 25.66 -4.14
CA MET A 1 16.55 25.52 -3.11
C MET A 1 15.35 25.00 -3.87
N GLN A 2 15.12 23.69 -3.85
CA GLN A 2 13.99 23.10 -4.56
C GLN A 2 12.82 23.14 -3.60
N ASP A 3 11.88 24.04 -3.89
CA ASP A 3 10.60 24.11 -3.21
C ASP A 3 9.83 22.82 -3.52
N LEU A 4 9.87 21.88 -2.59
CA LEU A 4 9.05 20.68 -2.59
C LEU A 4 7.61 21.06 -2.24
N THR A 5 6.94 21.73 -3.18
CA THR A 5 5.49 21.87 -3.17
C THR A 5 4.89 20.52 -3.60
N ILE A 6 4.95 19.51 -2.73
CA ILE A 6 4.23 18.25 -2.94
C ILE A 6 2.79 18.46 -2.46
N GLY A 7 2.03 19.20 -3.25
CA GLY A 7 0.58 19.06 -3.27
C GLY A 7 0.25 17.78 -4.03
N PHE A 8 -0.67 16.97 -3.49
CA PHE A 8 -1.17 15.75 -4.10
C PHE A 8 -1.72 16.04 -5.50
N GLU A 9 -0.90 15.81 -6.53
CA GLU A 9 -1.34 15.95 -7.92
C GLU A 9 -2.10 14.68 -8.28
N ALA A 10 -3.39 14.67 -7.98
CA ALA A 10 -4.29 13.61 -8.40
C ALA A 10 -4.32 13.57 -9.93
N GLU A 11 -3.94 12.44 -10.51
CA GLU A 11 -3.90 12.28 -11.96
C GLU A 11 -5.32 12.18 -12.51
N THR A 12 -5.62 12.92 -13.57
CA THR A 12 -6.97 12.88 -14.13
C THR A 12 -7.22 11.54 -14.82
N PHE A 13 -8.24 10.81 -14.36
CA PHE A 13 -8.61 9.51 -14.92
C PHE A 13 -9.80 9.62 -15.86
N CYS A 14 -10.83 10.37 -15.46
CA CYS A 14 -11.97 10.69 -16.34
C CYS A 14 -12.38 12.16 -16.14
N PRO A 15 -11.85 13.09 -16.94
CA PRO A 15 -12.16 14.52 -16.81
C PRO A 15 -13.67 14.82 -16.98
N LYS A 16 -14.37 14.01 -17.79
CA LYS A 16 -15.82 14.19 -18.04
C LYS A 16 -16.69 13.94 -16.81
N GLN A 17 -16.17 13.22 -15.82
CA GLN A 17 -16.87 12.84 -14.60
C GLN A 17 -16.16 13.38 -13.36
N ASP A 18 -15.19 14.29 -13.54
CA ASP A 18 -14.33 14.80 -12.46
C ASP A 18 -13.71 13.67 -11.61
N LEU A 19 -13.31 12.56 -12.25
CA LEU A 19 -12.64 11.45 -11.59
C LEU A 19 -11.12 11.61 -11.67
N TYR A 20 -10.48 11.51 -10.51
CA TYR A 20 -9.04 11.60 -10.33
C TYR A 20 -8.51 10.37 -9.60
N LEU A 21 -7.28 9.98 -9.91
CA LEU A 21 -6.55 8.91 -9.24
C LEU A 21 -5.49 9.51 -8.34
N SER A 22 -5.41 8.98 -7.12
CA SER A 22 -4.28 9.26 -6.23
C SER A 22 -3.25 8.13 -6.41
N PRO A 23 -2.02 8.42 -6.88
CA PRO A 23 -1.00 7.40 -7.06
C PRO A 23 -0.47 6.96 -5.68
N LEU A 24 -1.10 5.93 -5.10
CA LEU A 24 -0.71 5.29 -3.84
C LEU A 24 0.06 4.00 -4.14
N ALA A 25 1.27 3.87 -3.61
CA ALA A 25 2.04 2.64 -3.64
C ALA A 25 2.06 2.01 -2.25
N ARG A 26 1.97 0.69 -2.23
CA ARG A 26 2.18 -0.11 -1.03
C ARG A 26 3.66 -0.43 -0.89
N ILE A 27 4.22 -0.12 0.26
CA ILE A 27 5.64 -0.29 0.57
C ILE A 27 5.82 -1.17 1.79
N GLU A 28 6.92 -1.91 1.81
CA GLU A 28 7.40 -2.65 2.96
C GLU A 28 8.60 -1.90 3.56
N ILE A 29 8.53 -1.63 4.86
CA ILE A 29 9.52 -0.91 5.64
C ILE A 29 10.14 -1.88 6.63
N THR A 30 11.40 -2.23 6.44
CA THR A 30 12.16 -3.08 7.37
C THR A 30 13.08 -2.24 8.23
N ILE A 31 12.90 -2.32 9.55
CA ILE A 31 13.72 -1.64 10.54
C ILE A 31 14.56 -2.68 11.28
N LYS A 32 15.89 -2.57 11.19
CA LYS A 32 16.80 -3.41 12.00
C LYS A 32 17.09 -2.71 13.32
N LEU A 33 16.73 -3.34 14.43
CA LEU A 33 16.95 -2.75 15.75
C LEU A 33 18.43 -2.92 16.17
N PRO A 34 19.07 -1.88 16.72
CA PRO A 34 20.40 -2.02 17.30
C PRO A 34 20.34 -2.89 18.57
N LYS A 35 21.47 -3.48 18.94
CA LYS A 35 21.57 -4.17 20.23
C LYS A 35 21.38 -3.15 21.35
N PHE A 36 20.41 -3.40 22.23
CA PHE A 36 20.18 -2.58 23.41
C PHE A 36 21.43 -2.61 24.30
N THR A 37 22.13 -1.48 24.42
CA THR A 37 23.34 -1.35 25.24
C THR A 37 23.02 -1.06 26.70
N ILE A 38 21.83 -0.52 26.98
CA ILE A 38 21.37 -0.17 28.32
C ILE A 38 20.36 -1.23 28.80
N PRO A 39 20.58 -1.86 29.97
CA PRO A 39 19.61 -2.80 30.55
C PRO A 39 18.26 -2.13 30.78
N GLY A 40 17.17 -2.79 30.37
CA GLY A 40 15.81 -2.26 30.50
C GLY A 40 15.39 -1.27 29.42
N GLN A 41 16.26 -0.98 28.46
CA GLN A 41 15.90 -0.19 27.29
C GLN A 41 14.98 -1.01 26.37
N SER A 42 13.84 -0.43 26.02
CA SER A 42 12.90 -0.99 25.06
C SER A 42 12.39 0.13 24.15
N ILE A 43 11.88 -0.24 22.98
CA ILE A 43 11.20 0.68 22.08
C ILE A 43 9.86 0.07 21.68
N SER A 44 8.80 0.87 21.72
CA SER A 44 7.50 0.43 21.30
C SER A 44 7.35 0.50 19.77
N ASN A 45 6.54 -0.38 19.20
CA ASN A 45 6.18 -0.32 17.78
C ASN A 45 5.53 1.04 17.42
N TRP A 46 4.74 1.60 18.34
CA TRP A 46 4.10 2.89 18.16
C TRP A 46 5.11 4.03 18.06
N ASP A 47 6.14 4.06 18.93
CA ASP A 47 7.21 5.05 18.87
C ASP A 47 7.96 4.99 17.53
N LEU A 48 8.19 3.79 16.99
CA LEU A 48 8.80 3.62 15.67
C LEU A 48 7.91 4.21 14.57
N MET A 49 6.60 3.96 14.61
CA MET A 49 5.64 4.51 13.64
C MET A 49 5.57 6.05 13.71
N GLU A 50 5.56 6.64 14.91
CA GLU A 50 5.58 8.10 15.12
C GLU A 50 6.84 8.74 14.54
N ARG A 51 8.00 8.12 14.75
CA ARG A 51 9.27 8.61 14.22
C ARG A 51 9.34 8.48 12.70
N LEU A 52 8.79 7.41 12.13
CA LEU A 52 8.65 7.26 10.68
C LEU A 52 7.78 8.39 10.11
N LYS A 53 6.61 8.64 10.71
CA LYS A 53 5.70 9.75 10.30
C LYS A 53 6.41 11.10 10.34
N LYS A 54 7.15 11.38 11.41
CA LYS A 54 7.97 12.60 11.53
C LYS A 54 9.11 12.65 10.51
N GLY A 55 9.70 11.51 10.17
CA GLY A 55 10.83 11.40 9.26
C GLY A 55 10.48 11.61 7.79
N ILE A 56 9.23 11.34 7.40
CA ILE A 56 8.76 11.56 6.02
C ILE A 56 8.12 12.94 5.80
N ALA A 57 7.90 13.72 6.86
CA ALA A 57 7.32 15.06 6.77
C ALA A 57 8.08 15.93 5.72
N PRO A 58 7.36 16.65 4.85
CA PRO A 58 5.93 16.96 4.89
C PRO A 58 5.00 15.88 4.30
N LEU A 59 5.52 14.72 3.87
CA LEU A 59 4.70 13.61 3.37
C LEU A 59 3.96 12.92 4.52
N GLU A 60 2.80 12.34 4.20
CA GLU A 60 2.00 11.56 5.14
C GLU A 60 1.69 10.17 4.57
N PHE A 61 1.76 9.15 5.43
CA PHE A 61 1.28 7.82 5.09
C PHE A 61 -0.25 7.82 5.05
N ALA A 62 -0.84 7.27 3.99
CA ALA A 62 -2.29 7.05 3.93
C ALA A 62 -2.72 5.91 4.87
N SER A 63 -1.87 4.89 5.00
CA SER A 63 -2.02 3.80 5.95
C SER A 63 -0.64 3.33 6.41
N ILE A 64 -0.53 2.83 7.65
CA ILE A 64 0.69 2.20 8.16
C ILE A 64 0.33 1.16 9.20
N ARG A 65 0.87 -0.05 9.07
CA ARG A 65 0.62 -1.20 9.96
C ARG A 65 1.88 -1.99 10.22
N VAL A 66 1.98 -2.61 11.39
CA VAL A 66 3.05 -3.56 11.71
C VAL A 66 2.66 -4.93 11.19
N THR A 67 3.51 -5.56 10.39
CA THR A 67 3.31 -6.92 9.88
C THR A 67 4.02 -7.95 10.75
N GLU A 68 5.26 -7.65 11.15
CA GLU A 68 6.07 -8.52 11.99
C GLU A 68 6.88 -7.67 12.99
N SER A 69 6.98 -8.14 14.24
CA SER A 69 7.83 -7.52 15.25
C SER A 69 8.61 -8.57 16.02
N SER A 70 9.92 -8.41 16.06
CA SER A 70 10.86 -9.27 16.79
C SER A 70 11.86 -8.42 17.58
N LEU A 71 12.70 -9.08 18.39
CA LEU A 71 13.80 -8.41 19.10
C LEU A 71 14.88 -7.87 18.14
N GLU A 72 15.01 -8.46 16.95
CA GLU A 72 16.05 -8.10 15.97
C GLU A 72 15.59 -7.00 15.00
N GLY A 73 14.29 -6.85 14.81
CA GLY A 73 13.72 -5.92 13.85
C GLY A 73 12.21 -5.90 13.79
N VAL A 74 11.69 -4.87 13.13
CA VAL A 74 10.26 -4.66 12.89
C VAL A 74 10.04 -4.45 11.39
N THR A 75 9.07 -5.15 10.84
CA THR A 75 8.61 -4.97 9.46
C THR A 75 7.24 -4.31 9.49
N LEU A 76 7.08 -3.24 8.71
CA LEU A 76 5.85 -2.48 8.58
C LEU A 76 5.44 -2.44 7.11
N GLU A 77 4.14 -2.39 6.88
CA GLU A 77 3.56 -2.12 5.57
C GLU A 77 2.89 -0.75 5.63
N ALA A 78 3.08 0.07 4.60
CA ALA A 78 2.47 1.38 4.53
C ALA A 78 2.02 1.70 3.10
N ASP A 79 1.00 2.54 2.98
CA ASP A 79 0.58 3.13 1.71
C ASP A 79 1.10 4.57 1.64
N LEU A 80 1.93 4.87 0.64
CA LEU A 80 2.53 6.19 0.43
C LEU A 80 2.47 6.59 -1.05
N VAL A 81 2.37 7.90 -1.31
CA VAL A 81 2.43 8.43 -2.67
C VAL A 81 3.85 8.28 -3.24
N VAL A 82 3.94 7.69 -4.44
CA VAL A 82 5.06 6.86 -4.93
C VAL A 82 6.41 7.57 -5.19
N LYS A 83 6.57 8.87 -4.92
CA LYS A 83 7.71 9.59 -5.52
C LYS A 83 9.07 9.51 -4.83
N ILE A 84 9.22 9.12 -3.56
CA ILE A 84 10.55 9.23 -2.92
C ILE A 84 10.75 8.24 -1.77
N LEU A 85 11.27 7.03 -2.02
CA LEU A 85 11.85 6.19 -0.95
C LEU A 85 13.05 5.38 -1.42
N GLU A 86 14.05 5.99 -2.07
CA GLU A 86 15.28 5.27 -2.42
C GLU A 86 16.27 5.10 -1.25
N SER A 87 16.14 5.83 -0.14
CA SER A 87 16.77 5.49 1.15
C SER A 87 16.40 6.49 2.24
N LEU A 88 15.44 6.14 3.11
CA LEU A 88 15.15 6.93 4.31
C LEU A 88 16.00 6.42 5.48
N THR A 89 16.69 7.30 6.21
CA THR A 89 17.35 6.97 7.48
C THR A 89 16.70 7.72 8.62
N VAL A 90 16.18 7.01 9.62
CA VAL A 90 15.47 7.62 10.76
C VAL A 90 16.34 7.52 12.01
N LYS A 91 16.61 8.67 12.63
CA LYS A 91 17.27 8.72 13.95
C LYS A 91 16.26 8.37 15.03
N VAL A 92 16.56 7.33 15.80
CA VAL A 92 15.74 6.88 16.91
C VAL A 92 16.43 7.32 18.21
N SER A 93 15.84 8.28 18.92
CA SER A 93 16.28 8.71 20.26
C SER A 93 16.25 7.53 21.24
N GLY A 94 17.37 7.32 21.92
CA GLY A 94 17.66 6.14 22.74
C GLY A 94 18.83 5.31 22.18
N PHE A 95 19.06 5.32 20.87
CA PHE A 95 20.20 4.62 20.27
C PHE A 95 21.29 5.61 19.88
N SER A 96 22.57 5.29 20.14
CA SER A 96 23.70 6.12 19.67
C SER A 96 23.79 6.13 18.15
N ASP A 97 23.41 5.00 17.54
CA ASP A 97 23.56 4.76 16.12
C ASP A 97 22.22 4.98 15.40
N PRO A 98 22.22 5.70 14.27
CA PRO A 98 21.01 5.88 13.48
C PRO A 98 20.50 4.53 12.99
N VAL A 99 19.19 4.33 13.10
CA VAL A 99 18.56 3.08 12.67
C VAL A 99 18.41 3.11 11.15
N ARG A 100 19.00 2.11 10.49
CA ARG A 100 18.87 1.95 9.05
C ARG A 100 17.49 1.40 8.74
N VAL A 101 16.65 2.26 8.18
CA VAL A 101 15.36 1.87 7.62
C VAL A 101 15.62 1.46 6.17
N ARG A 102 15.15 0.27 5.80
CA ARG A 102 15.09 -0.16 4.41
C ARG A 102 13.66 -0.06 3.96
N VAL A 103 13.44 0.52 2.79
CA VAL A 103 12.14 0.52 2.15
C VAL A 103 12.25 -0.23 0.84
N ALA A 104 11.27 -1.07 0.57
CA ALA A 104 11.09 -1.73 -0.70
C ALA A 104 9.62 -1.60 -1.13
N GLU A 105 9.35 -1.76 -2.42
CA GLU A 105 7.99 -1.97 -2.90
C GLU A 105 7.45 -3.27 -2.28
N ALA A 106 6.23 -3.21 -1.73
CA ALA A 106 5.63 -4.37 -1.11
C ALA A 106 5.37 -5.43 -2.20
N LYS A 107 5.90 -6.62 -2.00
CA LYS A 107 5.61 -7.74 -2.90
C LYS A 107 4.19 -8.22 -2.65
N TYR A 108 3.37 -8.18 -3.69
CA TYR A 108 2.12 -8.92 -3.70
C TYR A 108 2.41 -10.38 -4.02
N GLU A 109 2.08 -11.28 -3.08
CA GLU A 109 1.94 -12.69 -3.40
C GLU A 109 0.65 -12.86 -4.21
N PHE A 110 0.78 -12.72 -5.54
CA PHE A 110 -0.33 -12.99 -6.44
C PHE A 110 -0.48 -14.51 -6.60
N PRO A 111 -1.69 -15.08 -6.41
CA PRO A 111 -1.89 -16.51 -6.56
C PRO A 111 -1.55 -16.97 -7.98
N ARG A 112 -0.84 -18.09 -8.10
CA ARG A 112 -0.55 -18.70 -9.40
C ARG A 112 -1.81 -19.37 -9.92
N ARG A 113 -1.82 -19.73 -11.21
CA ARG A 113 -2.93 -20.49 -11.82
C ARG A 113 -3.29 -21.75 -11.03
N HIS A 114 -2.27 -22.47 -10.54
CA HIS A 114 -2.47 -23.64 -9.69
C HIS A 114 -3.21 -23.33 -8.38
N ASP A 115 -2.86 -22.23 -7.72
CA ASP A 115 -3.51 -21.80 -6.47
C ASP A 115 -4.98 -21.44 -6.73
N TRP A 116 -5.27 -20.83 -7.89
CA TRP A 116 -6.62 -20.55 -8.36
C TRP A 116 -7.42 -21.83 -8.63
N ASP A 117 -6.87 -22.77 -9.39
CA ASP A 117 -7.55 -24.02 -9.70
C ASP A 117 -7.90 -24.80 -8.42
N LEU A 118 -6.97 -24.85 -7.44
CA LEU A 118 -7.22 -25.43 -6.12
C LEU A 118 -8.34 -24.69 -5.36
N PHE A 119 -8.34 -23.36 -5.40
CA PHE A 119 -9.38 -22.54 -4.77
C PHE A 119 -10.76 -22.82 -5.35
N PHE A 120 -10.91 -22.80 -6.68
CA PHE A 120 -12.19 -23.06 -7.35
C PHE A 120 -12.67 -24.49 -7.11
N MET A 121 -11.78 -25.49 -7.21
CA MET A 121 -12.11 -26.89 -6.92
C MET A 121 -12.58 -27.10 -5.47
N LYS A 122 -11.86 -26.54 -4.49
CA LYS A 122 -12.18 -26.70 -3.06
C LYS A 122 -13.51 -26.06 -2.71
N ASN A 123 -13.78 -24.86 -3.23
CA ASN A 123 -14.98 -24.10 -2.90
C ASN A 123 -16.17 -24.40 -3.83
N LYS A 124 -15.98 -25.23 -4.88
CA LYS A 124 -16.97 -25.53 -5.93
C LYS A 124 -17.52 -24.26 -6.59
N LEU A 125 -16.61 -23.30 -6.82
CA LEU A 125 -16.88 -22.04 -7.49
C LEU A 125 -16.44 -22.12 -8.95
N ASP A 126 -17.06 -21.33 -9.80
CA ASP A 126 -16.81 -21.24 -11.23
C ASP A 126 -16.16 -19.89 -11.54
N GLU A 127 -14.95 -19.92 -12.11
CA GLU A 127 -14.21 -18.73 -12.51
C GLU A 127 -14.99 -17.85 -13.49
N SER A 128 -15.85 -18.45 -14.32
CA SER A 128 -16.62 -17.75 -15.34
C SER A 128 -17.91 -17.11 -14.82
N LYS A 129 -18.29 -17.36 -13.56
CA LYS A 129 -19.48 -16.79 -12.96
C LYS A 129 -19.21 -15.46 -12.26
N PRO A 130 -20.03 -14.42 -12.50
CA PRO A 130 -19.89 -13.14 -11.82
C PRO A 130 -19.97 -13.30 -10.29
N GLY A 131 -19.00 -12.72 -9.58
CA GLY A 131 -18.97 -12.69 -8.11
C GLY A 131 -18.41 -13.96 -7.44
N GLU A 132 -18.09 -15.00 -8.20
CA GLU A 132 -17.47 -16.23 -7.66
C GLU A 132 -15.93 -16.17 -7.69
N ARG A 133 -15.37 -15.25 -8.48
CA ARG A 133 -13.93 -14.99 -8.58
C ARG A 133 -13.51 -13.88 -7.60
N PRO A 134 -12.68 -14.16 -6.58
CA PRO A 134 -12.43 -13.24 -5.46
C PRO A 134 -11.49 -12.07 -5.78
N ASP A 135 -10.74 -12.10 -6.90
CA ASP A 135 -10.01 -10.95 -7.44
C ASP A 135 -10.88 -10.05 -8.34
N THR A 136 -12.17 -10.36 -8.50
CA THR A 136 -13.13 -9.51 -9.20
C THR A 136 -14.13 -8.87 -8.24
N ILE A 137 -14.49 -7.63 -8.52
CA ILE A 137 -15.58 -6.95 -7.80
C ILE A 137 -16.83 -7.07 -8.67
N TYR A 138 -17.81 -7.83 -8.21
CA TYR A 138 -19.12 -7.90 -8.87
C TYR A 138 -20.01 -6.75 -8.38
N LEU A 139 -20.43 -5.93 -9.32
CA LEU A 139 -21.26 -4.75 -9.08
C LEU A 139 -22.64 -4.99 -9.70
N GLU A 140 -23.68 -5.12 -8.87
CA GLU A 140 -25.06 -5.26 -9.32
C GLU A 140 -25.94 -4.15 -8.75
N LYS A 141 -27.02 -3.79 -9.47
CA LYS A 141 -28.04 -2.83 -9.04
C LYS A 141 -27.50 -1.43 -8.73
N ILE A 142 -26.36 -1.08 -9.30
CA ILE A 142 -25.79 0.27 -9.17
C ILE A 142 -26.52 1.21 -10.14
N PRO A 143 -26.83 2.47 -9.75
CA PRO A 143 -27.44 3.43 -10.65
C PRO A 143 -26.63 3.57 -11.94
N ILE A 144 -27.21 3.17 -13.07
CA ILE A 144 -26.57 3.21 -14.40
C ILE A 144 -26.12 4.63 -14.77
N LYS A 145 -26.77 5.65 -14.21
CA LYS A 145 -26.39 7.07 -14.35
C LYS A 145 -24.96 7.36 -13.89
N TRP A 146 -24.41 6.60 -12.93
CA TRP A 146 -23.04 6.78 -12.44
C TRP A 146 -21.98 6.41 -13.50
N PHE A 147 -22.33 5.50 -14.41
CA PHE A 147 -21.45 5.03 -15.49
C PHE A 147 -21.84 5.55 -16.87
N ALA A 148 -22.91 6.35 -16.94
CA ALA A 148 -23.32 7.01 -18.17
C ALA A 148 -22.39 8.21 -18.44
N VAL A 149 -21.48 8.07 -19.39
CA VAL A 149 -20.63 9.18 -19.90
C VAL A 149 -21.47 10.22 -20.68
N SER A 150 -22.80 10.12 -20.66
CA SER A 150 -23.67 9.99 -21.86
C SER A 150 -23.48 8.64 -22.56
N ALA A 151 -24.60 8.05 -22.99
CA ALA A 151 -24.75 6.64 -23.34
C ALA A 151 -23.75 6.10 -24.38
N PHE A 152 -23.45 4.80 -24.27
CA PHE A 152 -22.65 3.99 -25.19
C PHE A 152 -21.14 4.28 -25.23
N LEU A 153 -20.35 3.69 -24.31
CA LEU A 153 -19.11 2.97 -24.70
C LEU A 153 -18.34 2.27 -23.56
N ILE A 154 -18.74 2.35 -22.28
CA ILE A 154 -17.91 1.74 -21.22
C ILE A 154 -18.03 0.20 -21.14
N CYS A 155 -19.08 -0.40 -21.73
CA CYS A 155 -19.29 -1.86 -21.62
C CYS A 155 -18.28 -2.72 -22.42
N LEU A 156 -17.41 -2.16 -23.26
CA LEU A 156 -16.64 -2.96 -24.23
C LEU A 156 -15.17 -3.24 -23.86
N LEU A 157 -14.65 -2.76 -22.73
CA LEU A 157 -13.23 -2.95 -22.38
C LEU A 157 -12.93 -3.77 -21.13
N ILE A 158 -13.93 -4.31 -20.42
CA ILE A 158 -13.72 -5.23 -19.28
C ILE A 158 -13.77 -6.71 -19.70
N SER A 159 -13.99 -7.02 -21.00
CA SER A 159 -14.01 -8.41 -21.52
C SER A 159 -12.91 -8.74 -22.53
N LEU A 160 -11.80 -8.01 -22.53
CA LEU A 160 -10.61 -8.40 -23.32
C LEU A 160 -9.36 -8.26 -22.45
N PHE A 161 -9.25 -9.11 -21.43
CA PHE A 161 -8.05 -9.85 -21.04
C PHE A 161 -8.44 -10.98 -20.09
#